data_AF-A0A916WEN0-F1
#
_entry.id   AF-A0A916WEN0-F1
#
_cell.length_a   1.000
_cell.length_b   1.000
_cell.length_c   1.000
_cell.angle_alpha   90.00
_cell.angle_beta   90.00
_cell.angle_gamma   90.00
#
_symmetry.space_group_name_H-M   'P 1'
#
loop_
_entity.id
_entity.type
_entity.pdbx_description
1 polymer ?
#
loop_
_entity_poly.entity_id
_entity_poly.type
_entity_poly.pdbx_seq_one_letter_code
_entity_poly.pdbx_strand_id
1 'polypeptide(L)'
;MSVLRLLLLSFILAPLMAPASAAQASLATQKEVNAFHLTDDFLTRMEAVQTELQTLNLAAQDEEAPTGPVTLDSLTAGVEKRPDVMAVLSKHGIKARDYIVGYFALMGSLAAAEAENEPQLVDELRDVNPQHLAFAKQYKARIQQLIGK
;
A
#
# COMPACT_ATOMS: atom_id res chain seq x y z
N MET A 1 -11.13 -35.24 1.77
CA MET A 1 -10.38 -34.59 2.87
C MET A 1 -11.00 -33.21 3.05
N SER A 2 -12.24 -33.10 3.54
CA SER A 2 -12.64 -32.94 4.95
C SER A 2 -11.91 -31.83 5.74
N VAL A 3 -12.65 -30.71 5.86
CA VAL A 3 -12.83 -29.78 6.98
C VAL A 3 -11.62 -28.98 7.50
N LEU A 4 -11.56 -27.69 7.14
CA LEU A 4 -10.96 -26.66 7.99
C LEU A 4 -12.09 -25.73 8.47
N ARG A 5 -12.54 -25.98 9.70
CA ARG A 5 -13.55 -25.22 10.43
C ARG A 5 -12.91 -23.95 11.00
N LEU A 6 -13.48 -22.81 10.60
CA LEU A 6 -13.94 -21.71 11.45
C LEU A 6 -13.27 -21.58 12.84
N LEU A 7 -12.35 -20.63 12.98
CA LEU A 7 -12.08 -19.96 14.25
C LEU A 7 -12.71 -18.57 14.19
N LEU A 8 -13.91 -18.48 14.75
CA LEU A 8 -14.62 -17.26 15.08
C LEU A 8 -13.76 -16.44 16.06
N LEU A 9 -13.19 -15.33 15.59
CA LEU A 9 -12.66 -14.29 16.47
C LEU A 9 -13.85 -13.60 17.16
N SER A 10 -14.04 -13.91 18.44
CA SER A 10 -14.77 -13.06 19.36
C SER A 10 -13.94 -11.79 19.60
N PHE A 11 -14.16 -10.74 18.80
CA PHE A 11 -13.67 -9.41 19.12
C PHE A 11 -14.52 -8.85 20.26
N ILE A 12 -14.03 -8.99 21.49
CA ILE A 12 -14.46 -8.14 22.59
C ILE A 12 -13.99 -6.73 22.23
N LEU A 13 -14.95 -5.87 21.93
CA LEU A 13 -14.77 -4.47 21.63
C LEU A 13 -14.29 -3.74 22.90
N ALA A 14 -12.98 -3.65 23.08
CA ALA A 14 -12.37 -2.63 23.94
C ALA A 14 -12.27 -1.34 23.12
N PRO A 15 -12.70 -0.16 23.63
CA PRO A 15 -12.44 1.11 22.97
C PRO A 15 -10.93 1.37 23.08
N LEU A 16 -10.20 1.07 22.00
CA LEU A 16 -8.83 1.53 21.85
C LEU A 16 -8.86 3.06 21.76
N MET A 17 -8.52 3.74 22.86
CA MET A 17 -7.95 5.08 22.76
C MET A 17 -6.62 4.92 22.02
N ALA A 18 -6.65 5.07 20.69
CA ALA A 18 -5.43 5.15 19.91
C ALA A 18 -4.56 6.28 20.50
N PRO A 19 -3.26 6.06 20.75
CA PRO A 19 -2.40 7.14 21.22
C PRO A 19 -2.43 8.26 20.19
N ALA A 20 -2.57 9.52 20.63
CA ALA A 20 -2.68 10.69 19.75
C ALA A 20 -1.56 10.76 18.70
N SER A 21 -0.38 10.23 19.02
CA SER A 21 0.76 10.09 18.11
C SER A 21 0.51 9.13 16.94
N ALA A 22 -0.19 8.01 17.16
CA ALA A 22 -0.55 7.08 16.09
C ALA A 22 -1.67 7.65 15.19
N ALA A 23 -2.62 8.37 15.77
CA ALA A 23 -3.68 9.05 15.00
C ALA A 23 -3.10 10.15 14.10
N GLN A 24 -2.16 10.95 14.60
CA GLN A 24 -1.47 11.98 13.79
C GLN A 24 -0.60 11.37 12.69
N ALA A 25 0.11 10.27 12.96
CA ALA A 25 0.89 9.56 11.94
C ALA A 25 0.01 8.95 10.84
N SER A 26 -1.16 8.41 11.20
CA SER A 26 -2.17 7.91 10.25
C SER A 26 -2.72 9.02 9.35
N LEU A 27 -3.07 10.18 9.92
CA LEU A 27 -3.58 11.32 9.15
C LEU A 27 -2.51 11.95 8.24
N ALA A 28 -1.26 12.06 8.71
CA ALA A 28 -0.15 12.55 7.89
C ALA A 28 0.11 11.60 6.71
N THR A 29 0.07 10.29 6.97
CA THR A 29 0.17 9.25 5.94
C THR A 29 -0.95 9.37 4.92
N GLN A 30 -2.20 9.51 5.36
CA GLN A 30 -3.36 9.65 4.49
C GLN A 30 -3.27 10.91 3.62
N LYS A 31 -2.82 12.03 4.19
CA LYS A 31 -2.63 13.29 3.44
C LYS A 31 -1.59 13.15 2.33
N GLU A 32 -0.45 12.55 2.62
CA GLU A 32 0.63 12.39 1.65
C GLU A 32 0.22 11.42 0.53
N VAL A 33 -0.41 10.30 0.89
CA VAL A 33 -0.97 9.35 -0.07
C VAL A 33 -1.99 10.04 -0.97
N ASN A 34 -2.96 10.76 -0.41
CA ASN A 34 -3.97 11.49 -1.20
C ASN A 34 -3.38 12.57 -2.11
N ALA A 35 -2.25 13.18 -1.74
CA ALA A 35 -1.57 14.19 -2.56
C ALA A 35 -0.72 13.58 -3.69
N PHE A 36 -0.45 12.28 -3.66
CA PHE A 36 0.38 11.61 -4.66
C PHE A 36 -0.29 11.59 -6.03
N HIS A 37 0.43 11.96 -7.08
CA HIS A 37 -0.11 11.97 -8.45
C HIS A 37 0.14 10.61 -9.13
N LEU A 38 -0.91 9.80 -9.25
CA LEU A 38 -0.87 8.56 -10.02
C LEU A 38 -0.90 8.85 -11.51
N THR A 39 0.07 8.31 -12.24
CA THR A 39 0.17 8.41 -13.70
C THR A 39 0.39 7.03 -14.32
N ASP A 40 0.07 6.91 -15.61
CA ASP A 40 0.32 5.68 -16.37
C ASP A 40 1.82 5.34 -16.43
N ASP A 41 2.67 6.36 -16.58
CA ASP A 41 4.12 6.23 -16.50
C ASP A 41 4.57 5.66 -15.14
N PHE A 42 4.04 6.20 -14.04
CA PHE A 42 4.38 5.71 -12.71
C PHE A 42 3.96 4.24 -12.53
N LEU A 43 2.73 3.88 -12.93
CA LEU A 43 2.25 2.50 -12.87
C LEU A 43 3.13 1.56 -13.69
N THR A 44 3.51 1.96 -14.90
CA THR A 44 4.40 1.19 -15.78
C THR A 44 5.77 0.95 -15.14
N ARG A 45 6.34 1.97 -14.48
CA ARG A 45 7.62 1.84 -13.77
C ARG A 45 7.50 0.96 -12.52
N MET A 46 6.37 1.00 -11.81
CA MET A 46 6.10 0.11 -10.68
C MET A 46 6.00 -1.37 -11.11
N GLU A 47 5.35 -1.66 -12.24
CA GLU A 47 5.28 -3.01 -12.84
C GLU A 47 6.66 -3.54 -13.23
N ALA A 48 7.49 -2.67 -13.81
CA ALA A 48 8.87 -3.02 -14.17
C ALA A 48 9.74 -3.29 -12.92
N VAL A 49 9.59 -2.46 -11.88
CA VAL A 49 10.22 -2.69 -10.57
C VAL A 49 9.79 -4.03 -9.99
N GLN A 50 8.49 -4.35 -9.96
CA GLN A 50 8.02 -5.62 -9.42
C GLN A 50 8.63 -6.81 -10.15
N THR A 51 8.62 -6.77 -11.49
CA THR A 51 9.18 -7.84 -12.34
C THR A 51 10.66 -8.06 -12.03
N GLU A 52 11.43 -6.99 -11.87
CA GLU A 52 12.86 -7.08 -11.58
C GLU A 52 13.12 -7.55 -10.15
N LEU A 53 12.35 -7.06 -9.16
CA LEU A 53 12.45 -7.52 -7.77
C LEU A 53 12.12 -9.01 -7.63
N GLN A 54 11.19 -9.56 -8.43
CA GLN A 54 10.89 -11.00 -8.45
C GLN A 54 12.06 -11.86 -8.95
N THR A 55 12.97 -11.28 -9.73
CA THR A 55 14.17 -11.98 -10.21
C THR A 55 15.28 -12.02 -9.16
N LEU A 56 15.20 -11.14 -8.17
CA LEU A 56 16.11 -11.14 -7.04
C LEU A 56 15.70 -12.26 -6.08
N ASN A 57 16.65 -13.11 -5.70
CA ASN A 57 16.43 -14.09 -4.64
C ASN A 57 16.46 -13.38 -3.28
N LEU A 58 15.45 -12.55 -3.01
CA LEU A 58 15.27 -11.80 -1.76
C LEU A 58 14.83 -12.69 -0.60
N ALA A 59 14.92 -14.02 -0.75
CA ALA A 59 14.45 -15.02 0.20
C ALA A 59 14.98 -14.71 1.60
N ALA A 60 14.09 -14.18 2.44
CA ALA A 60 14.28 -13.93 3.85
C ALA A 60 15.65 -13.32 4.18
N GLN A 61 15.98 -12.15 3.62
CA GLN A 61 16.82 -11.24 4.40
C GLN A 61 16.03 -10.98 5.69
N ASP A 62 16.59 -11.32 6.85
CA ASP A 62 15.93 -11.22 8.16
C ASP A 62 15.29 -9.83 8.31
N GLU A 63 14.00 -9.72 7.97
CA GLU A 63 13.22 -8.53 8.23
C GLU A 63 12.98 -8.52 9.72
N GLU A 64 13.87 -7.87 10.46
CA GLU A 64 13.54 -7.42 11.80
C GLU A 64 12.28 -6.58 11.68
N ALA A 65 11.16 -7.15 12.14
CA ALA A 65 9.90 -6.44 12.17
C ALA A 65 10.12 -5.10 12.89
N PRO A 66 9.67 -3.97 12.30
CA PRO A 66 9.94 -2.67 12.88
C PRO A 66 9.46 -2.65 14.34
N THR A 67 10.39 -2.38 15.27
CA THR A 67 10.14 -2.40 16.72
C THR A 67 9.38 -1.16 17.23
N GLY A 68 8.65 -0.49 16.34
CA GLY A 68 7.94 0.76 16.59
C GLY A 68 6.73 0.96 15.67
N PRO A 69 6.05 2.13 15.74
CA PRO A 69 4.88 2.42 14.91
C PRO A 69 5.23 2.33 13.43
N VAL A 70 4.40 1.63 12.65
CA VAL A 70 4.53 1.58 11.19
C VAL A 70 4.11 2.94 10.64
N THR A 71 5.08 3.72 10.16
CA THR A 71 4.88 5.02 9.53
C THR A 71 5.46 5.02 8.11
N LEU A 72 5.09 6.00 7.27
CA LEU A 72 5.72 6.16 5.96
C LEU A 72 7.25 6.30 6.07
N ASP A 73 7.74 6.98 7.11
CA ASP A 73 9.17 7.15 7.34
C ASP A 73 9.84 5.82 7.69
N SER A 74 9.24 5.01 8.58
CA SER A 74 9.81 3.71 8.95
C SER A 74 9.82 2.74 7.77
N LEU A 75 8.77 2.75 6.94
CA LEU A 75 8.69 1.94 5.72
C LEU A 75 9.70 2.39 4.66
N THR A 76 9.85 3.70 4.47
CA THR A 76 10.84 4.28 3.55
C THR A 76 12.26 3.89 3.98
N ALA A 77 12.58 4.04 5.26
CA ALA A 77 13.87 3.64 5.81
C ALA A 77 14.12 2.13 5.69
N GLY A 78 13.07 1.30 5.79
CA GLY A 78 13.16 -0.14 5.56
C GLY A 78 13.56 -0.49 4.11
N VAL A 79 13.02 0.24 3.13
CA VAL A 79 13.43 0.12 1.72
C VAL A 79 14.86 0.59 1.50
N GLU A 80 15.23 1.74 2.06
CA GLU A 80 16.56 2.34 1.89
C GLU A 80 17.70 1.48 2.46
N LYS A 81 17.40 0.64 3.46
CA LYS A 81 18.35 -0.33 4.05
C LYS A 81 18.68 -1.51 3.13
N ARG A 82 18.02 -1.66 1.99
CA ARG A 82 18.19 -2.77 1.04
C ARG A 82 18.85 -2.28 -0.26
N PRO A 83 20.18 -2.39 -0.41
CA PRO A 83 20.89 -1.82 -1.55
C PRO A 83 20.49 -2.44 -2.89
N ASP A 84 20.14 -3.73 -2.89
CA ASP A 84 19.60 -4.47 -4.03
C ASP A 84 18.24 -3.93 -4.47
N VAL A 85 17.32 -3.68 -3.53
CA VAL A 85 16.03 -3.04 -3.82
C VAL A 85 16.23 -1.61 -4.32
N MET A 86 17.09 -0.83 -3.65
CA MET A 86 17.39 0.55 -4.05
C MET A 86 18.03 0.64 -5.44
N ALA A 87 18.86 -0.34 -5.84
CA ALA A 87 19.42 -0.41 -7.17
C ALA A 87 18.33 -0.58 -8.24
N VAL A 88 17.37 -1.46 -8.00
CA VAL A 88 16.21 -1.65 -8.90
C VAL A 88 15.35 -0.39 -8.95
N LEU A 89 14.99 0.19 -7.81
CA LEU A 89 14.19 1.42 -7.78
C LEU A 89 14.87 2.57 -8.54
N SER A 90 16.17 2.77 -8.31
CA SER A 90 16.97 3.80 -8.98
C SER A 90 17.03 3.60 -10.50
N LYS A 91 17.20 2.35 -10.95
CA LYS A 91 17.19 2.00 -12.38
C LYS A 91 15.88 2.40 -13.09
N HIS A 92 14.75 2.33 -12.38
CA HIS A 92 13.43 2.75 -12.87
C HIS A 92 13.05 4.18 -12.47
N GLY A 93 14.00 4.97 -11.96
CA GLY A 93 13.76 6.37 -11.59
C GLY A 93 12.71 6.55 -10.49
N ILE A 94 12.56 5.56 -9.60
CA ILE A 94 11.65 5.59 -8.47
C ILE A 94 12.46 5.82 -7.19
N LYS A 95 12.04 6.77 -6.35
CA LYS A 95 12.60 6.95 -5.01
C LYS A 95 11.90 6.04 -4.02
N ALA A 96 12.57 5.68 -2.92
CA ALA A 96 11.98 4.83 -1.88
C ALA A 96 10.66 5.40 -1.32
N ARG A 97 10.60 6.71 -1.07
CA ARG A 97 9.36 7.36 -0.60
C ARG A 97 8.23 7.24 -1.62
N ASP A 98 8.51 7.53 -2.88
CA ASP A 98 7.54 7.47 -3.97
C ASP A 98 7.05 6.04 -4.21
N TYR A 99 7.93 5.03 -4.05
CA TYR A 99 7.58 3.62 -4.10
C TYR A 99 6.54 3.26 -3.04
N ILE A 100 6.79 3.64 -1.78
CA ILE A 100 5.88 3.35 -0.66
C ILE A 100 4.57 4.11 -0.81
N VAL A 101 4.62 5.44 -1.00
CA VAL A 101 3.42 6.29 -1.09
C VAL A 101 2.59 5.92 -2.31
N GLY A 102 3.23 5.69 -3.46
CA GLY A 102 2.55 5.29 -4.68
C GLY A 102 1.91 3.90 -4.57
N TYR A 103 2.54 2.95 -3.87
CA TYR A 103 1.93 1.65 -3.60
C TYR A 103 0.65 1.79 -2.75
N PHE A 104 0.67 2.59 -1.68
CA PHE A 104 -0.53 2.87 -0.88
C PHE A 104 -1.62 3.59 -1.66
N ALA A 105 -1.25 4.55 -2.53
CA ALA A 105 -2.18 5.24 -3.40
C ALA A 105 -2.86 4.25 -4.37
N LEU A 106 -2.10 3.35 -5.01
CA LEU A 106 -2.65 2.33 -5.90
C LEU A 106 -3.59 1.37 -5.15
N MET A 107 -3.19 0.86 -3.99
CA MET A 107 -4.02 -0.04 -3.19
C MET A 107 -5.30 0.63 -2.68
N GLY A 108 -5.20 1.84 -2.15
CA GLY A 108 -6.34 2.63 -1.69
C GLY A 108 -7.30 2.99 -2.83
N SER A 109 -6.74 3.35 -4.00
CA SER A 109 -7.54 3.65 -5.19
C SER A 109 -8.35 2.45 -5.68
N LEU A 110 -7.77 1.25 -5.65
CA LEU A 110 -8.45 0.02 -6.03
C LEU A 110 -9.55 -0.34 -5.02
N ALA A 111 -9.24 -0.28 -3.71
CA ALA A 111 -10.23 -0.52 -2.66
C ALA A 111 -11.42 0.43 -2.82
N ALA A 112 -11.15 1.70 -3.13
CA ALA A 112 -12.19 2.69 -3.37
C ALA A 112 -13.07 2.38 -4.59
N ALA A 113 -12.44 1.96 -5.69
CA ALA A 113 -13.16 1.54 -6.89
C ALA A 113 -13.99 0.26 -6.69
N GLU A 114 -13.56 -0.64 -5.82
CA GLU A 114 -14.30 -1.86 -5.44
C GLU A 114 -15.51 -1.52 -4.56
N ALA A 115 -15.31 -0.68 -3.54
CA ALA A 115 -16.34 -0.26 -2.58
C ALA A 115 -17.40 0.70 -3.14
N GLU A 116 -17.18 1.37 -4.29
CA GLU A 116 -18.19 2.26 -4.90
C GLU A 116 -19.51 1.52 -5.20
N ASN A 117 -19.46 0.21 -5.43
CA ASN A 117 -20.64 -0.63 -5.67
C ASN A 117 -21.18 -1.28 -4.39
N GLU A 118 -20.61 -0.97 -3.23
CA GLU A 118 -21.01 -1.49 -1.92
C GLU A 118 -21.59 -0.35 -1.06
N PRO A 119 -22.93 -0.22 -0.98
CA PRO A 119 -23.58 0.89 -0.26
C PRO A 119 -23.13 1.07 1.19
N GLN A 120 -22.70 -0.01 1.84
CA GLN A 120 -22.20 -0.04 3.21
C GLN A 120 -20.79 0.55 3.39
N LEU A 121 -20.01 0.69 2.31
CA LEU A 121 -18.63 1.18 2.34
C LEU A 121 -18.49 2.60 1.76
N VAL A 122 -19.58 3.19 1.25
CA VAL A 122 -19.58 4.51 0.60
C VAL A 122 -19.07 5.63 1.52
N ASP A 123 -19.37 5.57 2.82
CA ASP A 123 -18.89 6.56 3.79
C ASP A 123 -17.36 6.51 3.98
N GLU A 124 -16.75 5.34 3.80
CA GLU A 124 -15.29 5.15 3.87
C GLU A 124 -14.58 5.71 2.63
N LEU A 125 -15.32 6.01 1.55
CA LEU A 125 -14.80 6.57 0.30
C LEU A 125 -14.68 8.10 0.32
N ARG A 126 -15.28 8.78 1.29
CA ARG A 126 -15.40 10.26 1.30
C ARG A 126 -14.05 10.98 1.32
N ASP A 127 -13.03 10.33 1.85
CA ASP A 127 -11.69 10.88 1.98
C ASP A 127 -10.73 10.43 0.87
N VAL A 128 -11.21 9.71 -0.16
CA VAL A 128 -10.39 9.24 -1.27
C VAL A 128 -10.26 10.34 -2.33
N ASN A 129 -9.04 10.56 -2.82
CA ASN A 129 -8.80 11.48 -3.93
C ASN A 129 -9.60 11.03 -5.19
N PRO A 130 -10.49 11.88 -5.76
CA PRO A 130 -11.29 11.50 -6.92
C PRO A 130 -10.43 11.18 -8.16
N GLN A 131 -9.23 11.75 -8.28
CA GLN A 131 -8.28 11.39 -9.35
C GLN A 131 -7.75 9.97 -9.18
N HIS A 132 -7.54 9.51 -7.94
CA HIS A 132 -7.15 8.13 -7.67
C HIS A 132 -8.28 7.17 -8.05
N LEU A 133 -9.51 7.50 -7.67
CA LEU A 133 -10.69 6.70 -8.04
C LEU A 133 -10.82 6.59 -9.56
N ALA A 134 -10.69 7.71 -10.30
CA ALA A 134 -10.72 7.71 -11.75
C ALA A 134 -9.58 6.86 -12.35
N PHE A 135 -8.36 7.00 -11.81
CA PHE A 135 -7.20 6.22 -12.22
C PHE A 135 -7.41 4.71 -12.02
N ALA A 136 -7.92 4.30 -10.86
CA ALA A 136 -8.20 2.90 -10.56
C ALA A 136 -9.27 2.31 -11.47
N LYS A 137 -10.33 3.07 -11.79
CA LYS A 137 -11.34 2.61 -12.76
C LYS A 137 -10.75 2.37 -14.15
N GLN A 138 -9.82 3.23 -14.58
CA GLN A 138 -9.16 3.11 -15.87
C GLN A 138 -8.16 1.94 -15.92
N TYR A 139 -7.38 1.74 -14.86
CA TYR A 139 -6.24 0.79 -14.85
C TYR A 139 -6.45 -0.43 -13.94
N LYS A 140 -7.69 -0.73 -13.54
CA LYS A 140 -8.04 -1.75 -12.52
C LYS A 140 -7.27 -3.06 -12.65
N ALA A 141 -7.30 -3.67 -13.84
CA ALA A 141 -6.67 -4.98 -14.08
C ALA A 141 -5.15 -4.95 -13.87
N ARG A 142 -4.49 -3.87 -14.30
CA ARG A 142 -3.05 -3.68 -14.11
C ARG A 142 -2.69 -3.51 -12.64
N ILE A 143 -3.48 -2.72 -11.93
CA ILE A 143 -3.28 -2.50 -10.48
C ILE A 143 -3.48 -3.82 -9.72
N GLN A 144 -4.53 -4.60 -10.03
CA GLN A 144 -4.79 -5.91 -9.43
C GLN A 144 -3.62 -6.87 -9.63
N GLN A 145 -3.11 -6.97 -10.87
CA GLN A 145 -1.94 -7.78 -11.18
C GLN A 145 -0.70 -7.33 -10.40
N LEU A 146 -0.43 -6.03 -10.32
CA LEU A 146 0.70 -5.47 -9.58
C LEU A 146 0.63 -5.79 -8.08
N ILE A 147 -0.55 -5.73 -7.46
CA ILE A 147 -0.70 -6.00 -6.01
C ILE A 147 -0.92 -7.49 -5.69
N GLY A 148 -0.99 -8.36 -6.70
CA GLY A 148 -1.17 -9.81 -6.54
C GLY A 148 -2.60 -10.23 -6.17
N LYS A 149 -3.62 -9.50 -6.63
CA LYS A 149 -5.04 -9.88 -6.51
C LYS A 149 -5.55 -10.61 -7.76
#